data_AF-A0A151CDX5-F1
#
_entry.id   AF-A0A151CDX5-F1
#
_cell.length_a   1.000
_cell.length_b   1.000
_cell.length_c   1.000
_cell.angle_alpha   90.00
_cell.angle_beta   90.00
_cell.angle_gamma   90.00
#
_symmetry.space_group_name_H-M   'P 1'
#
loop_
_entity.id
_entity.type
_entity.pdbx_description
1 polymer ?
#
loop_
_entity_poly.entity_id
_entity_poly.type
_entity_poly.pdbx_seq_one_letter_code
_entity_poly.pdbx_strand_id
1 'polypeptide(L)'
;MKKTALMIAATAMIFGLSGCTDAEMAQVEKGMKDAQQQNAPRGGAVYFPERGIVCDKKAGFCADSTGISMGYTKEYLGQAAQDKMMGYVEKDHMETGSYTMSNGVYCDSAARACYNNKWKERVDSYYTSMLFR
;
A
#
# COMPACT_ATOMS: atom_id res chain seq x y z
N MET A 1 60.81 -34.13 -45.23
CA MET A 1 60.59 -32.87 -45.96
C MET A 1 59.33 -32.19 -45.43
N LYS A 2 59.37 -30.87 -45.17
CA LYS A 2 58.25 -29.87 -45.29
C LYS A 2 56.82 -30.45 -45.43
N LYS A 3 55.85 -30.25 -44.54
CA LYS A 3 55.04 -29.02 -44.23
C LYS A 3 53.84 -29.51 -43.35
N THR A 4 53.07 -28.76 -42.55
CA THR A 4 53.04 -27.38 -42.02
C THR A 4 52.23 -27.44 -40.70
N ALA A 5 52.47 -26.55 -39.72
CA ALA A 5 51.58 -26.40 -38.55
C ALA A 5 50.37 -25.51 -38.86
N LEU A 6 49.15 -25.93 -38.50
CA LEU A 6 47.94 -25.10 -38.61
C LEU A 6 47.44 -24.70 -37.23
N MET A 7 47.78 -23.49 -36.80
CA MET A 7 47.19 -22.85 -35.63
C MET A 7 45.72 -22.48 -35.93
N ILE A 8 44.77 -23.10 -35.24
CA ILE A 8 43.38 -22.64 -35.24
C ILE A 8 43.29 -21.51 -34.22
N ALA A 9 43.21 -20.28 -34.70
CA ALA A 9 42.95 -19.12 -33.85
C ALA A 9 41.53 -19.22 -33.28
N ALA A 10 41.42 -19.38 -31.97
CA ALA A 10 40.14 -19.31 -31.28
C ALA A 10 39.67 -17.84 -31.25
N THR A 11 38.87 -17.45 -32.24
CA THR A 11 38.24 -16.13 -32.27
C THR A 11 37.22 -16.05 -31.13
N ALA A 12 37.61 -15.42 -30.02
CA ALA A 12 36.69 -15.13 -28.93
C ALA A 12 35.58 -14.20 -29.45
N MET A 13 34.37 -14.74 -29.63
CA MET A 13 33.19 -13.89 -29.78
C MET A 13 32.94 -13.20 -28.44
N ILE A 14 33.36 -11.94 -28.36
CA ILE A 14 33.05 -11.05 -27.24
C ILE A 14 31.55 -10.75 -27.34
N PHE A 15 30.74 -11.62 -26.72
CA PHE A 15 29.37 -11.27 -26.40
C PHE A 15 29.43 -10.06 -25.47
N GLY A 16 28.86 -8.94 -25.94
CA GLY A 16 28.74 -7.72 -25.16
C GLY A 16 27.81 -7.92 -23.98
N LEU A 17 28.35 -8.46 -22.89
CA LEU A 17 27.79 -8.23 -21.57
C LEU A 17 28.08 -6.78 -21.23
N SER A 18 27.19 -5.89 -21.69
CA SER A 18 26.98 -4.61 -21.02
C SER A 18 26.58 -4.94 -19.59
N GLY A 19 27.56 -4.98 -18.70
CA GLY A 19 27.32 -5.21 -17.27
C GLY A 19 26.38 -4.12 -16.79
N CYS A 20 25.31 -4.52 -16.09
CA CYS A 20 24.42 -3.59 -15.42
C CYS A 20 25.30 -2.69 -14.54
N THR A 21 25.25 -1.39 -14.79
CA THR A 21 26.00 -0.41 -14.01
C THR A 21 25.52 -0.46 -12.55
N ASP A 22 26.38 -0.08 -11.60
CA ASP A 22 25.99 -0.04 -10.17
C ASP A 22 24.73 0.84 -9.94
N ALA A 23 24.51 1.83 -10.81
CA ALA A 23 23.32 2.67 -10.83
C ALA A 23 22.03 1.91 -11.22
N GLU A 24 22.10 0.96 -12.16
CA GLU A 24 20.95 0.14 -12.57
C GLU A 24 20.56 -0.87 -11.48
N MET A 25 21.56 -1.47 -10.81
CA MET A 25 21.31 -2.40 -9.70
C MET A 25 20.62 -1.70 -8.51
N ALA A 26 20.98 -0.45 -8.20
CA ALA A 26 20.32 0.34 -7.17
C ALA A 26 18.83 0.64 -7.49
N GLN A 27 18.46 0.70 -8.77
CA GLN A 27 17.05 0.87 -9.19
C GLN A 27 16.24 -0.42 -9.02
N VAL A 28 16.84 -1.58 -9.28
CA VAL A 28 16.20 -2.89 -9.06
C VAL A 28 15.94 -3.14 -7.57
N GLU A 29 16.91 -2.84 -6.69
CA GLU A 29 16.71 -2.96 -5.24
C GLU A 29 15.59 -2.07 -4.72
N LYS A 30 15.50 -0.83 -5.22
CA LYS A 30 14.41 0.09 -4.87
C LYS A 30 13.06 -0.48 -5.30
N GLY A 31 12.95 -0.95 -6.55
CA GLY A 31 11.74 -1.58 -7.07
C GLY A 31 11.32 -2.84 -6.30
N MET A 32 12.28 -3.65 -5.84
CA MET A 32 11.99 -4.80 -4.97
C MET A 32 11.50 -4.39 -3.58
N LYS A 33 12.06 -3.35 -2.97
CA LYS A 33 11.58 -2.82 -1.68
C LYS A 33 10.16 -2.24 -1.80
N ASP A 34 9.90 -1.51 -2.88
CA ASP A 34 8.56 -0.97 -3.19
C ASP A 34 7.54 -2.10 -3.46
N ALA A 35 7.97 -3.25 -3.99
CA ALA A 35 7.14 -4.45 -4.16
C ALA A 35 6.98 -5.29 -2.87
N GLN A 36 7.99 -5.30 -1.99
CA GLN A 36 7.94 -5.98 -0.69
C GLN A 36 7.02 -5.25 0.30
N GLN A 37 6.99 -3.91 0.25
CA GLN A 37 6.04 -3.07 1.00
C GLN A 37 4.57 -3.42 0.71
N GLN A 38 4.28 -4.01 -0.46
CA GLN A 38 2.93 -4.39 -0.88
C GLN A 38 2.42 -5.70 -0.26
N ASN A 39 3.32 -6.52 0.32
CA ASN A 39 3.00 -7.85 0.88
C ASN A 39 3.21 -7.96 2.41
N ALA A 40 3.59 -6.87 3.09
CA ALA A 40 3.61 -6.85 4.55
C ALA A 40 2.17 -7.00 5.11
N PRO A 41 1.93 -7.80 6.17
CA PRO A 41 0.61 -7.92 6.78
C PRO A 41 0.19 -6.59 7.40
N ARG A 42 -0.70 -5.86 6.72
CA ARG A 42 -1.14 -4.49 7.10
C ARG A 42 -2.11 -4.45 8.29
N GLY A 43 -2.01 -5.43 9.20
CA GLY A 43 -3.01 -5.74 10.21
C GLY A 43 -2.39 -5.96 11.59
N GLY A 44 -2.46 -4.92 12.42
CA GLY A 44 -2.28 -5.01 13.87
C GLY A 44 -3.25 -4.04 14.56
N ALA A 45 -3.30 -2.80 14.08
CA ALA A 45 -4.28 -1.80 14.50
C ALA A 45 -5.51 -1.72 13.57
N VAL A 46 -5.35 -1.98 12.27
CA VAL A 46 -6.43 -1.95 11.26
C VAL A 46 -7.03 -3.34 11.10
N TYR A 47 -8.36 -3.44 11.17
CA TYR A 47 -9.12 -4.69 11.10
C TYR A 47 -10.55 -4.44 10.60
N PHE A 48 -11.21 -5.51 10.15
CA PHE A 48 -12.63 -5.51 9.78
C PHE A 48 -13.39 -6.30 10.85
N PRO A 49 -14.25 -5.67 11.68
CA PRO A 49 -15.15 -6.40 12.60
C PRO A 49 -16.11 -7.31 11.83
N GLU A 50 -16.62 -6.81 10.70
CA GLU A 50 -17.47 -7.51 9.74
C GLU A 50 -17.29 -6.88 8.34
N ARG A 51 -17.99 -7.39 7.31
CA ARG A 51 -17.96 -6.74 5.97
C ARG A 51 -18.70 -5.42 6.02
N GLY A 52 -18.21 -4.44 5.27
CA GLY A 52 -18.76 -3.09 5.23
C GLY A 52 -18.27 -2.16 6.35
N ILE A 53 -17.46 -2.65 7.29
CA ILE A 53 -16.91 -1.87 8.41
C ILE A 53 -15.41 -2.09 8.53
N VAL A 54 -14.62 -1.01 8.51
CA VAL A 54 -13.19 -1.03 8.82
C VAL A 54 -12.92 -0.20 10.07
N CYS A 55 -12.11 -0.72 10.99
CA CYS A 55 -11.72 -0.05 12.22
C CYS A 55 -10.20 0.07 12.30
N ASP A 56 -9.71 1.21 12.79
CA ASP A 56 -8.31 1.44 13.10
C ASP A 56 -8.15 1.85 14.57
N LYS A 57 -7.63 0.93 15.39
CA LYS A 57 -7.40 1.15 16.83
C LYS A 57 -6.34 2.23 17.12
N LYS A 58 -5.41 2.46 16.19
CA LYS A 58 -4.29 3.41 16.35
C LYS A 58 -4.67 4.81 15.88
N ALA A 59 -5.45 4.92 14.80
CA ALA A 59 -6.03 6.19 14.38
C ALA A 59 -7.24 6.60 15.25
N GLY A 60 -7.93 5.64 15.85
CA GLY A 60 -9.02 5.87 16.80
C GLY A 60 -10.39 6.08 16.15
N PHE A 61 -10.63 5.50 14.97
CA PHE A 61 -11.92 5.56 14.28
C PHE A 61 -12.32 4.22 13.67
N CYS A 62 -13.61 4.07 13.41
CA CYS A 62 -14.15 3.12 12.46
C CYS A 62 -14.88 3.87 11.33
N ALA A 63 -14.98 3.23 10.18
CA ALA A 63 -15.60 3.76 8.99
C ALA A 63 -16.40 2.67 8.27
N ASP A 64 -17.47 3.09 7.60
CA ASP A 64 -18.32 2.25 6.76
C ASP A 64 -18.33 2.77 5.32
N SER A 65 -19.20 2.21 4.47
CA SER A 65 -19.32 2.62 3.06
C SER A 65 -19.66 4.09 2.80
N THR A 66 -20.04 4.86 3.84
CA THR A 66 -20.34 6.29 3.76
C THR A 66 -19.19 7.19 4.24
N GLY A 67 -18.25 6.68 5.03
CA GLY A 67 -17.15 7.44 5.64
C GLY A 67 -16.86 7.04 7.09
N ILE A 68 -16.08 7.88 7.81
CA ILE A 68 -15.85 7.74 9.25
C ILE A 68 -17.18 7.78 10.00
N SER A 69 -17.47 6.74 10.76
CA SER A 69 -18.75 6.50 11.43
C SER A 69 -18.60 6.62 12.94
N MET A 70 -19.25 7.63 13.53
CA MET A 70 -19.24 7.86 14.98
C MET A 70 -19.91 6.72 15.74
N GLY A 71 -20.93 6.10 15.16
CA GLY A 71 -21.63 4.93 15.71
C GLY A 71 -20.69 3.74 15.86
N TYR A 72 -20.08 3.29 14.76
CA TYR A 72 -19.13 2.18 14.79
C TYR A 72 -17.85 2.50 15.56
N THR A 73 -17.40 3.76 15.57
CA THR A 73 -16.27 4.20 16.41
C THR A 73 -16.61 3.99 17.90
N LYS A 74 -17.81 4.40 18.34
CA LYS A 74 -18.28 4.15 19.70
C LYS A 74 -18.42 2.65 19.99
N GLU A 75 -19.00 1.90 19.06
CA GLU A 75 -19.31 0.48 19.24
C GLU A 75 -18.05 -0.39 19.40
N TYR A 76 -17.06 -0.23 18.53
CA TYR A 76 -15.88 -1.09 18.51
C TYR A 76 -14.66 -0.51 19.25
N LEU A 77 -14.58 0.82 19.44
CA LEU A 77 -13.44 1.49 20.08
C LEU A 77 -13.83 2.27 21.37
N GLY A 78 -15.12 2.37 21.69
CA GLY A 78 -15.63 2.97 22.93
C GLY A 78 -15.91 4.47 22.87
N GLN A 79 -16.63 4.97 23.88
CA GLN A 79 -17.08 6.37 23.97
C GLN A 79 -15.94 7.39 23.82
N ALA A 80 -14.81 7.17 24.50
CA ALA A 80 -13.67 8.08 24.45
C ALA A 80 -13.04 8.23 23.05
N ALA A 81 -13.14 7.20 22.20
CA ALA A 81 -12.71 7.30 20.80
C ALA A 81 -13.70 8.14 19.99
N GLN A 82 -15.01 7.96 20.21
CA GLN A 82 -16.05 8.79 19.60
C GLN A 82 -15.91 10.26 19.97
N ASP A 83 -15.78 10.58 21.26
CA ASP A 83 -15.69 11.97 21.77
C ASP A 83 -14.48 12.70 21.16
N LYS A 84 -13.34 12.00 21.07
CA LYS A 84 -12.14 12.50 20.41
C LYS A 84 -12.37 12.75 18.91
N MET A 85 -13.05 11.85 18.22
CA MET A 85 -13.31 11.94 16.78
C MET A 85 -14.33 13.05 16.43
N MET A 86 -15.39 13.20 17.23
CA MET A 86 -16.31 14.35 17.12
C MET A 86 -15.56 15.67 17.33
N GLY A 87 -14.66 15.72 18.32
CA GLY A 87 -13.81 16.88 18.58
C GLY A 87 -12.90 17.29 17.43
N TYR A 88 -12.52 16.38 16.51
CA TYR A 88 -11.82 16.72 15.26
C TYR A 88 -12.76 17.23 14.18
N VAL A 89 -13.91 16.56 13.98
CA VAL A 89 -14.92 16.99 12.99
C VAL A 89 -15.46 18.38 13.29
N GLU A 90 -15.73 18.70 14.55
CA GLU A 90 -16.26 20.00 14.98
C GLU A 90 -15.24 21.14 14.86
N LYS A 91 -13.96 20.90 15.16
CA LYS A 91 -12.93 21.96 15.21
C LYS A 91 -12.23 22.19 13.89
N ASP A 92 -11.92 21.10 13.18
CA ASP A 92 -11.08 21.14 11.98
C ASP A 92 -11.92 21.03 10.69
N HIS A 93 -13.26 21.02 10.82
CA HIS A 93 -14.22 20.80 9.72
C HIS A 93 -13.88 19.57 8.85
N MET A 94 -13.40 18.50 9.51
CA MET A 94 -12.84 17.34 8.84
C MET A 94 -13.88 16.59 8.00
N GLU A 95 -13.63 16.44 6.70
CA GLU A 95 -14.42 15.59 5.82
C GLU A 95 -14.29 14.12 6.22
N THR A 96 -15.39 13.48 6.61
CA THR A 96 -15.41 12.07 7.01
C THR A 96 -15.44 11.09 5.83
N GLY A 97 -15.78 11.58 4.63
CA GLY A 97 -15.91 10.77 3.41
C GLY A 97 -14.59 10.32 2.78
N SER A 98 -13.45 10.87 3.20
CA SER A 98 -12.14 10.37 2.77
C SER A 98 -11.09 10.41 3.89
N TYR A 99 -10.33 9.33 4.04
CA TYR A 99 -9.51 9.12 5.23
C TYR A 99 -8.32 8.19 4.95
N THR A 100 -7.21 8.41 5.68
CA THR A 100 -6.03 7.53 5.64
C THR A 100 -5.93 6.76 6.95
N MET A 101 -5.87 5.42 6.87
CA MET A 101 -5.63 4.56 8.02
C MET A 101 -4.13 4.53 8.37
N SER A 102 -3.82 4.16 9.62
CA SER A 102 -2.47 4.14 10.19
C SER A 102 -1.52 3.11 9.55
N ASN A 103 -2.04 2.23 8.68
CA ASN A 103 -1.27 1.33 7.81
C ASN A 103 -0.97 1.91 6.41
N GLY A 104 -1.35 3.17 6.16
CA GLY A 104 -1.11 3.90 4.91
C GLY A 104 -2.22 3.78 3.85
N VAL A 105 -3.15 2.84 4.00
CA VAL A 105 -4.27 2.68 3.06
C VAL A 105 -5.21 3.88 3.18
N TYR A 106 -5.55 4.48 2.05
CA TYR A 106 -6.48 5.61 1.95
C TYR A 106 -7.78 5.16 1.31
N CYS A 107 -8.93 5.55 1.87
CA CYS A 107 -10.25 5.23 1.33
C CYS A 107 -11.03 6.51 1.03
N ASP A 108 -11.85 6.44 0.00
CA ASP A 108 -12.72 7.50 -0.49
C ASP A 108 -14.11 6.89 -0.75
N SER A 109 -15.08 7.29 0.08
CA SER A 109 -16.44 6.75 0.07
C SER A 109 -17.26 7.24 -1.14
N ALA A 110 -16.96 8.42 -1.67
CA ALA A 110 -17.60 8.91 -2.89
C ALA A 110 -17.10 8.14 -4.13
N ALA A 111 -15.82 7.80 -4.17
CA ALA A 111 -15.23 6.91 -5.17
C ALA A 111 -15.55 5.42 -4.94
N ARG A 112 -16.06 5.05 -3.76
CA ARG A 112 -16.27 3.66 -3.29
C ARG A 112 -15.03 2.79 -3.45
N ALA A 113 -13.86 3.36 -3.17
CA ALA A 113 -12.57 2.73 -3.41
C ALA A 113 -11.56 3.03 -2.30
N CYS A 114 -10.74 2.02 -1.98
CA CYS A 114 -9.53 2.19 -1.19
C CYS A 114 -8.30 2.04 -2.09
N TYR A 115 -7.19 2.65 -1.67
CA TYR A 115 -5.96 2.80 -2.43
C TYR A 115 -4.74 2.51 -1.56
N ASN A 116 -3.63 2.12 -2.18
CA ASN A 116 -2.35 1.88 -1.52
C ASN A 116 -1.84 3.09 -0.71
N ASN A 117 -2.23 4.30 -1.10
CA ASN A 117 -1.91 5.56 -0.43
C ASN A 117 -2.85 6.71 -0.86
N LYS A 118 -2.72 7.86 -0.20
CA LYS A 118 -3.54 9.07 -0.45
C LYS A 118 -3.39 9.70 -1.85
N TRP A 119 -2.35 9.33 -2.60
CA TRP A 119 -2.15 9.81 -3.98
C TRP A 119 -2.91 8.97 -5.02
N LYS A 120 -3.67 7.96 -4.57
CA LYS A 120 -4.53 7.10 -5.40
C LYS A 120 -3.78 6.32 -6.50
N GLU A 121 -2.47 6.08 -6.32
CA GLU A 121 -1.61 5.43 -7.33
C GLU A 121 -2.10 4.04 -7.77
N ARG A 122 -2.66 3.26 -6.84
CA ARG A 122 -3.21 1.93 -7.11
C ARG A 122 -4.40 1.65 -6.21
N VAL A 123 -5.49 1.15 -6.79
CA VAL A 123 -6.64 0.61 -6.04
C VAL A 123 -6.19 -0.59 -5.21
N ASP A 124 -6.52 -0.59 -3.93
CA ASP A 124 -6.35 -1.75 -3.06
C ASP A 124 -7.60 -2.63 -3.12
N SER A 125 -7.48 -3.78 -3.78
CA SER A 125 -8.62 -4.68 -4.02
C SER A 125 -9.16 -5.31 -2.74
N TYR A 126 -8.30 -5.61 -1.76
CA TYR A 126 -8.73 -6.23 -0.50
C TYR A 126 -9.57 -5.25 0.33
N TYR A 127 -9.03 -4.05 0.62
CA TYR A 127 -9.77 -3.04 1.39
C TYR A 127 -11.03 -2.57 0.65
N THR A 128 -10.96 -2.38 -0.67
CA THR A 128 -12.14 -1.99 -1.48
C THR A 128 -13.25 -3.04 -1.45
N SER A 129 -12.91 -4.33 -1.56
CA SER A 129 -13.91 -5.41 -1.55
C SER A 129 -14.47 -5.73 -0.17
N MET A 130 -13.70 -5.53 0.90
CA MET A 130 -14.20 -5.72 2.27
C MET A 130 -15.09 -4.57 2.76
N LEU A 131 -14.92 -3.36 2.22
CA LEU A 131 -15.64 -2.15 2.67
C LEU A 131 -16.82 -1.72 1.78
N PHE A 132 -16.72 -1.89 0.45
CA PHE A 132 -17.65 -1.27 -0.51
C PHE A 132 -18.40 -2.25 -1.44
N ARG A 133 -18.31 -3.57 -1.22
CA ARG A 133 -18.95 -4.60 -2.07
C ARG A 133 -19.88 -5.53 -1.29
#